data_AF-A0A6P0NL04-F1
#
_entry.id   AF-A0A6P0NL04-F1
#
_cell.length_a   1.000
_cell.length_b   1.000
_cell.length_c   1.000
_cell.angle_alpha   90.00
_cell.angle_beta   90.00
_cell.angle_gamma   90.00
#
_symmetry.space_group_name_H-M   'P 1'
#
loop_
_entity.id
_entity.type
_entity.pdbx_description
1 polymer ?
#
loop_
_entity_poly.entity_id
_entity_poly.type
_entity_poly.pdbx_seq_one_letter_code
_entity_poly.pdbx_strand_id
1 'polypeptide(L)'
;MYFKVNDELGSLAATIDVAKAVKNNRIYMVSVGWQKYFDEIVSLLGFTTFTPNEEIFAQAIADWQEKRKLKPDGIIGSKTWAKMKVALGLKSVPKPSKPLPTKPSEDLTKAYKIKYETIPGKEYGGKWKSTKPPGLPNYARKASSKGEPLVHIERIAQEEGLGDIFVKAVLQMAKIESGGSKFALPANIFNALPKSDRKGKPLITAWGVFQFNRDAWRSLPGVAKNEFPWDSTAYEEIARPIKWWYAKRFRQVLSKGGSAIDGAGAIRIFHITPRLYGKWLKYAIANGNFQQAWAELNDIQIKDLNQRSSKARKTSKKQRLEKYLAKAKKNPLRQRIEKFLKAAKILSSNESLL
;
A
#
# COMPACT_ATOMS: atom_id res chain seq x y z
N MET A 1 -39.29 8.73 -5.92
CA MET A 1 -39.20 9.82 -4.93
C MET A 1 -37.85 10.51 -5.12
N TYR A 2 -37.81 11.55 -5.96
CA TYR A 2 -36.61 12.35 -6.20
C TYR A 2 -36.58 13.45 -5.15
N PHE A 3 -35.49 13.57 -4.38
CA PHE A 3 -35.27 14.73 -3.52
C PHE A 3 -35.07 15.95 -4.43
N LYS A 4 -36.13 16.77 -4.59
CA LYS A 4 -35.97 18.15 -5.04
C LYS A 4 -35.18 18.87 -3.95
N VAL A 5 -33.91 19.15 -4.22
CA VAL A 5 -33.15 20.12 -3.44
C VAL A 5 -33.78 21.47 -3.76
N ASN A 6 -34.57 22.01 -2.84
CA ASN A 6 -35.12 23.35 -2.96
C ASN A 6 -33.96 24.34 -2.85
N ASP A 7 -33.70 25.07 -3.93
CA ASP A 7 -32.66 26.10 -4.05
C ASP A 7 -33.02 27.44 -3.38
N GLU A 8 -34.13 27.51 -2.64
CA GLU A 8 -34.65 28.76 -2.11
C GLU A 8 -34.95 28.65 -0.62
N LEU A 9 -33.94 28.96 0.19
CA LEU A 9 -34.03 29.70 1.45
C LEU A 9 -32.60 29.91 1.96
N GLY A 10 -32.15 31.17 1.91
CA GLY A 10 -30.84 31.63 2.37
C GLY A 10 -30.62 31.44 3.87
N SER A 11 -30.43 30.19 4.27
CA SER A 11 -29.85 29.83 5.55
C SER A 11 -28.35 30.01 5.44
N LEU A 12 -27.77 30.82 6.34
CA LEU A 12 -26.33 30.94 6.59
C LEU A 12 -25.76 29.64 7.19
N ALA A 13 -26.12 28.48 6.61
CA ALA A 13 -25.46 27.22 6.91
C ALA A 13 -23.99 27.40 6.53
N ALA A 14 -23.12 27.33 7.53
CA ALA A 14 -21.69 27.51 7.33
C ALA A 14 -21.24 26.55 6.22
N THR A 15 -20.85 27.11 5.07
CA THR A 15 -20.36 26.31 3.94
C THR A 15 -19.12 25.57 4.39
N ILE A 16 -19.20 24.24 4.49
CA ILE A 16 -18.05 23.43 4.89
C ILE A 16 -17.00 23.42 3.78
N ASP A 17 -15.74 23.30 4.15
CA ASP A 17 -14.66 22.99 3.20
C ASP A 17 -14.72 21.50 2.83
N VAL A 18 -15.56 21.17 1.86
CA VAL A 18 -15.84 19.79 1.43
C VAL A 18 -14.54 19.06 1.03
N ALA A 19 -13.64 19.72 0.28
CA ALA A 19 -12.39 19.11 -0.18
C ALA A 19 -11.49 18.71 1.01
N LYS A 20 -11.38 19.59 2.01
CA LYS A 20 -10.68 19.28 3.27
C LYS A 20 -11.37 18.18 4.06
N ALA A 21 -12.70 18.17 4.11
CA ALA A 21 -13.48 17.15 4.81
C ALA A 21 -13.26 15.76 4.20
N VAL A 22 -13.39 15.64 2.87
CA VAL A 22 -13.11 14.41 2.12
C VAL A 22 -11.70 13.90 2.39
N LYS A 23 -10.70 14.77 2.25
CA LYS A 23 -9.30 14.42 2.51
C LYS A 23 -9.09 13.89 3.94
N ASN A 24 -9.66 14.57 4.94
CA ASN A 24 -9.52 14.18 6.33
C ASN A 24 -10.29 12.90 6.66
N ASN A 25 -11.46 12.67 6.05
CA ASN A 25 -12.22 11.44 6.24
C ASN A 25 -11.46 10.22 5.73
N ARG A 26 -10.79 10.31 4.58
CA ARG A 26 -9.91 9.23 4.08
C ARG A 26 -8.79 8.89 5.06
N ILE A 27 -8.27 9.88 5.79
CA ILE A 27 -7.22 9.69 6.81
C ILE A 27 -7.83 9.09 8.08
N TYR A 28 -8.92 9.67 8.58
CA TYR A 28 -9.52 9.30 9.87
C TYR A 28 -10.30 8.00 9.85
N MET A 29 -10.81 7.56 8.70
CA MET A 29 -11.48 6.25 8.60
C MET A 29 -10.60 5.11 9.07
N VAL A 30 -9.29 5.22 8.80
CA VAL A 30 -8.29 4.25 9.23
C VAL A 30 -7.84 4.55 10.65
N SER A 31 -7.42 5.79 10.95
CA SER A 31 -6.78 6.09 12.23
C SER A 31 -7.73 6.04 13.43
N VAL A 32 -9.02 6.38 13.24
CA VAL A 32 -10.07 6.30 14.26
C VAL A 32 -10.81 4.95 14.19
N GLY A 33 -10.58 4.18 13.12
CA GLY A 33 -11.10 2.82 12.96
C GLY A 33 -12.59 2.75 12.65
N TRP A 34 -13.19 3.84 12.14
CA TRP A 34 -14.60 3.84 11.75
C TRP A 34 -14.85 3.22 10.37
N GLN A 35 -13.81 2.99 9.56
CA GLN A 35 -13.93 2.37 8.23
C GLN A 35 -14.71 1.04 8.25
N LYS A 36 -14.54 0.22 9.28
CA LYS A 36 -15.23 -1.07 9.40
C LYS A 36 -16.73 -0.95 9.74
N TYR A 37 -17.20 0.27 9.99
CA TYR A 37 -18.61 0.60 10.27
C TYR A 37 -19.17 1.55 9.20
N PHE A 38 -18.55 1.60 8.02
CA PHE A 38 -18.92 2.56 6.99
C PHE A 38 -20.38 2.41 6.57
N ASP A 39 -20.85 1.17 6.37
CA ASP A 39 -22.21 0.90 5.92
C ASP A 39 -23.25 1.33 6.98
N GLU A 40 -22.96 1.10 8.26
CA GLU A 40 -23.81 1.54 9.37
C GLU A 40 -23.82 3.06 9.52
N ILE A 41 -22.68 3.72 9.30
CA ILE A 41 -22.61 5.20 9.29
C ILE A 41 -23.41 5.75 8.12
N VAL A 42 -23.27 5.20 6.92
CA VAL A 42 -24.02 5.59 5.73
C VAL A 42 -25.53 5.45 5.97
N SER A 43 -25.95 4.34 6.58
CA SER A 43 -27.34 4.13 7.00
C SER A 43 -27.80 5.14 8.07
N LEU A 44 -26.98 5.41 9.09
CA LEU A 44 -27.24 6.42 10.14
C LEU A 44 -27.41 7.83 9.56
N LEU A 45 -26.72 8.15 8.47
CA LEU A 45 -26.82 9.42 7.76
C LEU A 45 -28.04 9.49 6.82
N GLY A 46 -28.84 8.42 6.72
CA GLY A 46 -30.07 8.38 5.94
C GLY A 46 -29.93 7.79 4.54
N PHE A 47 -28.74 7.29 4.18
CA PHE A 47 -28.51 6.65 2.89
C PHE A 47 -28.81 5.16 2.96
N THR A 48 -30.08 4.78 2.72
CA THR A 48 -30.53 3.37 2.81
C THR A 48 -30.60 2.67 1.46
N THR A 49 -30.70 3.42 0.36
CA THR A 49 -30.92 2.87 -0.99
C THR A 49 -29.74 3.04 -1.94
N PHE A 50 -28.72 3.79 -1.55
CA PHE A 50 -27.50 4.00 -2.33
C PHE A 50 -26.32 4.34 -1.43
N THR A 51 -25.09 4.17 -1.95
CA THR A 51 -23.87 4.64 -1.29
C THR A 51 -23.51 6.03 -1.80
N PRO A 52 -23.43 7.06 -0.94
CA PRO A 52 -23.07 8.41 -1.37
C PRO A 52 -21.62 8.47 -1.88
N ASN A 53 -21.32 9.42 -2.78
CA ASN A 53 -19.93 9.79 -3.06
C ASN A 53 -19.32 10.52 -1.87
N GLU A 54 -18.00 10.76 -1.89
CA GLU A 54 -17.30 11.30 -0.72
C GLU A 54 -17.72 12.73 -0.38
N GLU A 55 -18.07 13.56 -1.38
CA GLU A 55 -18.55 14.93 -1.20
C GLU A 55 -19.92 14.96 -0.52
N ILE A 56 -20.88 14.17 -1.01
CA ILE A 56 -22.22 14.01 -0.42
C ILE A 56 -22.10 13.43 1.00
N PHE A 57 -21.21 12.46 1.18
CA PHE A 57 -20.95 11.87 2.49
C PHE A 57 -20.40 12.91 3.48
N ALA A 58 -19.43 13.73 3.08
CA ALA A 58 -18.87 14.81 3.90
C ALA A 58 -19.93 15.85 4.29
N GLN A 59 -20.82 16.23 3.36
CA GLN A 59 -21.91 17.15 3.66
C GLN A 59 -22.90 16.54 4.66
N ALA A 60 -23.32 15.29 4.45
CA ALA A 60 -24.23 14.62 5.38
C ALA A 60 -23.64 14.46 6.78
N ILE A 61 -22.32 14.26 6.90
CA ILE A 61 -21.63 14.28 8.20
C ILE A 61 -21.76 15.65 8.86
N ALA A 62 -21.59 16.75 8.12
CA ALA A 62 -21.71 18.10 8.67
C ALA A 62 -23.13 18.36 9.19
N ASP A 63 -24.15 17.98 8.42
CA ASP A 63 -25.55 18.11 8.82
C ASP A 63 -25.84 17.27 10.07
N TRP A 64 -25.27 16.05 10.15
CA TRP A 64 -25.38 15.20 11.33
C TRP A 64 -24.66 15.80 12.55
N GLN A 65 -23.48 16.38 12.35
CA GLN A 65 -22.71 17.05 13.39
C GLN A 65 -23.48 18.24 13.96
N GLU A 66 -24.10 19.07 13.11
CA GLU A 66 -24.91 20.22 13.51
C GLU A 66 -26.08 19.80 14.40
N LYS A 67 -26.85 18.77 13.97
CA LYS A 67 -27.96 18.19 14.76
C LYS A 67 -27.52 17.64 16.13
N ARG A 68 -26.23 17.34 16.30
CA ARG A 68 -25.63 16.82 17.54
C ARG A 68 -24.83 17.88 18.31
N LYS A 69 -24.95 19.16 17.94
CA LYS A 69 -24.22 20.29 18.56
C LYS A 69 -22.70 20.09 18.54
N LEU A 70 -22.19 19.48 17.45
CA LEU A 70 -20.77 19.39 17.14
C LEU A 70 -20.40 20.46 16.11
N LYS A 71 -19.10 20.70 15.91
CA LYS A 71 -18.63 21.56 14.82
C LYS A 71 -19.01 20.92 13.48
N PRO A 72 -19.80 21.57 12.61
CA PRO A 72 -20.19 21.03 11.32
C PRO A 72 -19.06 21.23 10.30
N ASP A 73 -18.03 20.39 10.36
CA ASP A 73 -16.88 20.43 9.44
C ASP A 73 -16.85 19.27 8.45
N GLY A 74 -17.85 18.37 8.50
CA GLY A 74 -17.96 17.21 7.62
C GLY A 74 -16.95 16.10 7.93
N ILE A 75 -16.25 16.17 9.06
CA ILE A 75 -15.15 15.27 9.40
C ILE A 75 -15.51 14.30 10.54
N ILE A 76 -15.39 13.00 10.28
CA ILE A 76 -15.52 11.97 11.33
C ILE A 76 -14.19 11.83 12.09
N GLY A 77 -13.92 12.78 12.98
CA GLY A 77 -12.84 12.72 13.97
C GLY A 77 -13.22 11.92 15.23
N SER A 78 -12.33 11.90 16.23
CA SER A 78 -12.50 11.14 17.49
C SER A 78 -13.81 11.48 18.23
N LYS A 79 -14.13 12.77 18.37
CA LYS A 79 -15.36 13.26 19.03
C LYS A 79 -16.63 12.87 18.27
N THR A 80 -16.65 13.10 16.96
CA THR A 80 -17.77 12.73 16.07
C THR A 80 -18.00 11.22 16.11
N TRP A 81 -16.92 10.44 16.01
CA TRP A 81 -17.00 8.98 16.07
C TRP A 81 -17.51 8.45 17.40
N ALA A 82 -17.07 9.03 18.52
CA ALA A 82 -17.59 8.64 19.84
C ALA A 82 -19.11 8.83 19.94
N LYS A 83 -19.66 9.92 19.40
CA LYS A 83 -21.10 10.17 19.34
C LYS A 83 -21.82 9.24 18.36
N MET A 84 -21.22 8.94 17.20
CA MET A 84 -21.80 8.01 16.23
C MET A 84 -21.89 6.59 16.80
N LYS A 85 -20.86 6.11 17.51
CA LYS A 85 -20.92 4.79 18.17
C LYS A 85 -22.13 4.63 19.09
N VAL A 86 -22.44 5.68 19.87
CA VAL A 86 -23.63 5.69 20.74
C VAL A 86 -24.90 5.63 19.88
N ALA A 87 -24.98 6.43 18.81
CA ALA A 87 -26.13 6.42 17.91
C ALA A 87 -26.33 5.09 17.16
N LEU A 88 -25.24 4.37 16.90
CA LEU A 88 -25.24 3.03 16.29
C LEU A 88 -25.53 1.89 17.28
N GLY A 89 -25.72 2.19 18.57
CA GLY A 89 -25.87 1.15 19.60
C GLY A 89 -24.61 0.29 19.81
N LEU A 90 -23.46 0.73 19.29
CA LEU A 90 -22.18 0.05 19.51
C LEU A 90 -21.82 0.25 20.98
N LYS A 91 -21.90 -0.83 21.77
CA LYS A 91 -21.52 -0.82 23.19
C LYS A 91 -20.19 -0.11 23.33
N SER A 92 -20.18 1.02 24.04
CA SER A 92 -18.94 1.67 24.43
C SER A 92 -18.18 0.65 25.26
N VAL A 93 -17.06 0.15 24.73
CA VAL A 93 -16.12 -0.64 25.53
C VAL A 93 -15.86 0.17 26.81
N PRO A 94 -16.03 -0.42 28.01
CA PRO A 94 -15.87 0.29 29.27
C PRO A 94 -14.55 1.05 29.25
N LYS A 95 -14.61 2.29 29.76
CA LYS A 95 -13.45 3.18 29.88
C LYS A 95 -12.29 2.38 30.47
N PRO A 96 -11.14 2.27 29.79
CA PRO A 96 -10.02 1.48 30.29
C PRO A 96 -9.66 1.98 31.69
N SER A 97 -9.64 1.07 32.67
CA SER A 97 -8.97 1.29 33.95
C SER A 97 -7.56 1.81 33.67
N LYS A 98 -7.19 2.90 34.38
CA LYS A 98 -5.91 3.63 34.31
C LYS A 98 -4.95 3.11 33.22
N PRO A 99 -4.79 3.82 32.09
CA PRO A 99 -3.91 3.37 31.03
C PRO A 99 -2.50 3.16 31.62
N LEU A 100 -1.88 2.00 31.35
CA LEU A 100 -0.43 1.96 31.20
C LEU A 100 -0.03 3.15 30.31
N PRO A 101 1.16 3.74 30.45
CA PRO A 101 1.60 4.88 29.64
C PRO A 101 1.78 4.48 28.17
N THR A 102 0.68 4.20 27.48
CA THR A 102 0.50 4.11 26.06
C THR A 102 -0.36 5.31 25.73
N LYS A 103 0.32 6.41 25.44
CA LYS A 103 -0.25 7.60 24.80
C LYS A 103 -0.35 7.25 23.31
N PRO A 104 -1.53 6.90 22.73
CA PRO A 104 -1.68 6.93 21.28
C PRO A 104 -1.80 8.42 20.98
N SER A 105 -0.67 9.00 20.61
CA SER A 105 -0.53 10.43 20.41
C SER A 105 -1.58 10.93 19.39
N GLU A 106 -2.41 11.86 19.83
CA GLU A 106 -3.31 12.68 18.99
C GLU A 106 -2.54 13.54 17.96
N ASP A 107 -1.21 13.36 17.93
CA ASP A 107 -0.26 13.99 17.03
C ASP A 107 0.11 13.09 15.82
N LEU A 108 -0.20 11.79 15.73
CA LEU A 108 0.45 10.91 14.73
C LEU A 108 0.19 11.28 13.24
N THR A 109 -0.89 11.97 12.91
CA THR A 109 -1.15 12.49 11.54
C THR A 109 -0.62 13.91 11.31
N LYS A 110 -0.31 14.68 12.37
CA LYS A 110 0.42 15.96 12.32
C LYS A 110 1.94 15.80 12.50
N ALA A 111 2.39 14.74 13.18
CA ALA A 111 3.75 14.49 13.66
C ALA A 111 4.60 13.59 12.76
N TYR A 112 4.03 12.92 11.75
CA TYR A 112 4.82 12.20 10.74
C TYR A 112 4.78 12.86 9.37
N LYS A 113 4.89 14.19 9.33
CA LYS A 113 5.77 14.76 8.30
C LYS A 113 7.16 14.23 8.60
N ILE A 114 7.48 13.05 8.07
CA ILE A 114 8.84 12.55 8.05
C ILE A 114 9.63 13.62 7.29
N LYS A 115 10.34 14.45 8.05
CA LYS A 115 11.36 15.32 7.52
C LYS A 115 12.54 14.41 7.26
N TYR A 116 12.96 14.36 6.01
CA TYR A 116 14.14 13.64 5.61
C TYR A 116 14.97 14.56 4.76
N GLU A 117 16.27 14.34 4.77
CA GLU A 117 17.21 15.14 4.01
C GLU A 117 17.19 14.72 2.55
N THR A 118 17.22 15.71 1.67
CA THR A 118 17.42 15.50 0.24
C THR A 118 18.88 15.79 -0.07
N ILE A 119 19.53 14.95 -0.87
CA ILE A 119 20.92 15.20 -1.28
C ILE A 119 20.89 16.17 -2.45
N PRO A 120 21.48 17.39 -2.33
CA PRO A 120 21.58 18.32 -3.44
C PRO A 120 22.27 17.67 -4.65
N GLY A 121 21.77 17.91 -5.85
CA GLY A 121 22.30 17.27 -7.07
C GLY A 121 21.78 15.85 -7.33
N LYS A 122 21.01 15.26 -6.42
CA LYS A 122 20.49 13.87 -6.48
C LYS A 122 19.01 13.76 -6.08
N GLU A 123 18.25 14.84 -6.27
CA GLU A 123 16.85 14.98 -5.91
C GLU A 123 15.94 13.91 -6.52
N TYR A 124 16.34 13.29 -7.63
CA TYR A 124 15.59 12.24 -8.30
C TYR A 124 16.41 10.94 -8.49
N GLY A 125 17.49 10.77 -7.71
CA GLY A 125 18.36 9.59 -7.76
C GLY A 125 19.51 9.70 -8.76
N GLY A 126 20.32 8.63 -8.87
CA GLY A 126 21.57 8.67 -9.63
C GLY A 126 21.39 8.88 -11.14
N LYS A 127 20.33 8.33 -11.73
CA LYS A 127 20.05 8.46 -13.17
C LYS A 127 19.58 9.86 -13.55
N TRP A 128 18.73 10.45 -12.71
CA TRP A 128 18.06 11.71 -12.98
C TRP A 128 18.81 12.91 -12.40
N LYS A 129 19.64 12.70 -11.37
CA LYS A 129 20.33 13.77 -10.63
C LYS A 129 19.29 14.80 -10.15
N SER A 130 19.44 16.06 -10.53
CA SER A 130 18.46 17.15 -10.30
C SER A 130 17.43 17.31 -11.41
N THR A 131 17.59 16.62 -12.54
CA THR A 131 16.65 16.72 -13.66
C THR A 131 15.38 15.95 -13.34
N LYS A 132 14.24 16.66 -13.34
CA LYS A 132 12.94 16.06 -13.04
C LYS A 132 12.56 15.00 -14.11
N PRO A 133 12.12 13.79 -13.72
CA PRO A 133 11.66 12.78 -14.66
C PRO A 133 10.45 13.25 -15.49
N PRO A 134 10.28 12.73 -16.73
CA PRO A 134 9.20 13.14 -17.61
C PRO A 134 7.83 12.76 -17.03
N GLY A 135 6.94 13.75 -16.97
CA GLY A 135 5.58 13.61 -16.43
C GLY A 135 5.48 13.62 -14.91
N LEU A 136 6.59 13.77 -14.17
CA LEU A 136 6.54 13.93 -12.72
C LEU A 136 6.08 15.37 -12.38
N PRO A 137 5.07 15.56 -11.50
CA PRO A 137 4.58 16.89 -11.14
C PRO A 137 5.59 17.66 -10.29
N ASN A 138 5.49 18.99 -10.29
CA ASN A 138 6.41 19.87 -9.53
C ASN A 138 6.26 19.71 -8.01
N TYR A 139 5.09 19.31 -7.53
CA TYR A 139 4.84 19.07 -6.11
C TYR A 139 5.33 17.69 -5.63
N ALA A 140 5.78 16.82 -6.54
CA ALA A 140 6.29 15.51 -6.15
C ALA A 140 7.48 15.67 -5.19
N ARG A 141 7.49 14.86 -4.14
CA ARG A 141 8.59 14.85 -3.18
C ARG A 141 9.91 14.48 -3.87
N LYS A 142 11.01 15.04 -3.37
CA LYS A 142 12.37 14.69 -3.78
C LYS A 142 12.82 13.43 -3.04
N ALA A 143 13.75 12.69 -3.63
CA ALA A 143 14.32 11.48 -3.06
C ALA A 143 15.12 11.77 -1.80
N SER A 144 15.01 10.88 -0.80
CA SER A 144 15.74 11.02 0.46
C SER A 144 17.22 10.58 0.35
N SER A 145 17.98 10.90 1.39
CA SER A 145 19.22 10.20 1.76
C SER A 145 18.98 8.68 1.89
N LYS A 146 20.08 7.92 1.75
CA LYS A 146 20.07 6.45 1.83
C LYS A 146 19.81 6.02 3.27
N GLY A 147 18.88 5.09 3.48
CA GLY A 147 18.62 4.49 4.79
C GLY A 147 17.45 5.13 5.57
N GLU A 148 16.98 6.31 5.17
CA GLU A 148 15.86 7.01 5.83
C GLU A 148 14.61 6.14 6.05
N PRO A 149 14.16 5.30 5.10
CA PRO A 149 12.98 4.48 5.32
C PRO A 149 13.14 3.33 6.31
N LEU A 150 14.37 2.95 6.68
CA LEU A 150 14.64 1.71 7.43
C LEU A 150 13.98 1.76 8.82
N VAL A 151 14.20 2.84 9.57
CA VAL A 151 13.61 3.03 10.92
C VAL A 151 12.08 2.99 10.88
N HIS A 152 11.48 3.45 9.78
CA HIS A 152 10.04 3.46 9.63
C HIS A 152 9.49 2.09 9.25
N ILE A 153 10.22 1.31 8.44
CA ILE A 153 9.87 -0.09 8.13
C ILE A 153 9.89 -0.92 9.42
N GLU A 154 10.95 -0.80 10.23
CA GLU A 154 11.09 -1.48 11.52
C GLU A 154 9.92 -1.16 12.46
N ARG A 155 9.65 0.14 12.65
CA ARG A 155 8.53 0.58 13.48
C ARG A 155 7.18 0.03 12.99
N ILE A 156 6.90 0.09 11.70
CA ILE A 156 5.63 -0.44 11.16
C ILE A 156 5.55 -1.95 11.37
N ALA A 157 6.64 -2.68 11.18
CA ALA A 157 6.66 -4.12 11.42
C ALA A 157 6.47 -4.47 12.89
N GLN A 158 7.02 -3.67 13.81
CA GLN A 158 6.81 -3.78 15.25
C GLN A 158 5.34 -3.50 15.63
N GLU A 159 4.75 -2.41 15.12
CA GLU A 159 3.32 -2.10 15.29
C GLU A 159 2.41 -3.25 14.82
N GLU A 160 2.83 -3.96 13.77
CA GLU A 160 2.09 -5.06 13.18
C GLU A 160 2.46 -6.44 13.78
N GLY A 161 3.40 -6.50 14.73
CA GLY A 161 3.84 -7.76 15.36
C GLY A 161 4.37 -8.81 14.37
N LEU A 162 5.17 -8.39 13.38
CA LEU A 162 5.59 -9.26 12.27
C LEU A 162 6.93 -9.99 12.49
N GLY A 163 7.69 -9.60 13.53
CA GLY A 163 8.97 -10.21 13.91
C GLY A 163 10.15 -9.88 13.00
N ASP A 164 11.34 -10.27 13.43
CA ASP A 164 12.60 -9.81 12.82
C ASP A 164 12.86 -10.35 11.41
N ILE A 165 12.41 -11.58 11.14
CA ILE A 165 12.54 -12.19 9.81
C ILE A 165 11.75 -11.39 8.77
N PHE A 166 10.54 -10.89 9.13
CA PHE A 166 9.77 -10.01 8.28
C PHE A 166 10.51 -8.70 8.02
N VAL A 167 11.02 -8.06 9.08
CA VAL A 167 11.78 -6.80 9.00
C VAL A 167 12.95 -6.97 8.03
N LYS A 168 13.82 -7.95 8.28
CA LYS A 168 15.01 -8.25 7.45
C LYS A 168 14.62 -8.44 5.98
N ALA A 169 13.53 -9.17 5.71
CA ALA A 169 13.02 -9.40 4.36
C ALA A 169 12.58 -8.11 3.66
N VAL A 170 11.81 -7.26 4.36
CA VAL A 170 11.29 -6.00 3.80
C VAL A 170 12.41 -4.97 3.62
N LEU A 171 13.36 -4.87 4.57
CA LEU A 171 14.54 -4.00 4.43
C LEU A 171 15.40 -4.41 3.24
N GLN A 172 15.62 -5.73 3.06
CA GLN A 172 16.36 -6.24 1.91
C GLN A 172 15.63 -5.96 0.59
N MET A 173 14.30 -6.05 0.56
CA MET A 173 13.51 -5.61 -0.60
C MET A 173 13.68 -4.12 -0.87
N ALA A 174 13.51 -3.26 0.13
CA ALA A 174 13.71 -1.81 0.00
C ALA A 174 15.11 -1.48 -0.55
N LYS A 175 16.15 -2.18 -0.08
CA LYS A 175 17.52 -2.04 -0.58
C LYS A 175 17.66 -2.42 -2.05
N ILE A 176 17.05 -3.53 -2.48
CA ILE A 176 17.10 -4.00 -3.87
C ILE A 176 16.34 -3.04 -4.80
N GLU A 177 15.13 -2.63 -4.41
CA GLU A 177 14.25 -1.87 -5.30
C GLU A 177 14.67 -0.40 -5.42
N SER A 178 15.12 0.23 -4.33
CA SER A 178 15.48 1.66 -4.31
C SER A 178 16.96 1.95 -4.10
N GLY A 179 17.84 0.95 -4.24
CA GLY A 179 19.29 1.14 -4.17
C GLY A 179 19.80 1.57 -2.79
N GLY A 180 19.15 1.08 -1.73
CA GLY A 180 19.50 1.39 -0.34
C GLY A 180 18.42 2.12 0.44
N SER A 181 17.14 1.86 0.15
CA SER A 181 16.01 2.39 0.90
C SER A 181 15.98 3.91 0.85
N LYS A 182 15.40 4.46 -0.21
CA LYS A 182 15.16 5.91 -0.34
C LYS A 182 13.68 6.15 -0.55
N PHE A 183 13.13 7.12 0.18
CA PHE A 183 11.81 7.65 -0.13
C PHE A 183 11.82 8.32 -1.50
N ALA A 184 10.66 8.37 -2.15
CA ALA A 184 10.43 9.22 -3.33
C ALA A 184 11.43 9.02 -4.48
N LEU A 185 11.99 7.82 -4.63
CA LEU A 185 12.92 7.51 -5.71
C LEU A 185 12.15 7.09 -6.98
N PRO A 186 12.20 7.85 -8.09
CA PRO A 186 11.67 7.37 -9.36
C PRO A 186 12.54 6.26 -9.95
N ALA A 187 11.92 5.34 -10.69
CA ALA A 187 12.66 4.34 -11.46
C ALA A 187 13.62 5.00 -12.49
N ASN A 188 14.69 4.29 -12.84
CA ASN A 188 15.67 4.77 -13.84
C ASN A 188 15.06 5.03 -15.24
N ILE A 189 13.96 4.36 -15.56
CA ILE A 189 13.23 4.51 -16.83
C ILE A 189 11.84 5.13 -16.62
N PHE A 190 11.67 5.91 -15.55
CA PHE A 190 10.42 6.58 -15.21
C PHE A 190 9.91 7.44 -16.37
N ASN A 191 8.61 7.31 -16.66
CA ASN A 191 7.89 8.11 -17.62
C ASN A 191 6.41 8.09 -17.29
N ALA A 192 5.89 9.22 -16.80
CA ALA A 192 4.49 9.41 -16.43
C ALA A 192 3.72 10.29 -17.43
N LEU A 193 4.31 10.64 -18.58
CA LEU A 193 3.65 11.47 -19.59
C LEU A 193 2.38 10.81 -20.15
N PRO A 194 1.39 11.61 -20.62
CA PRO A 194 0.26 11.13 -21.42
C PRO A 194 0.70 10.32 -22.65
N LYS A 195 -0.18 9.44 -23.17
CA LYS A 195 0.18 8.53 -24.27
C LYS A 195 0.65 9.29 -25.53
N SER A 196 0.03 10.42 -25.84
CA SER A 196 0.39 11.31 -26.95
C SER A 196 1.86 11.75 -26.88
N ASP A 197 2.36 12.01 -25.68
CA ASP A 197 3.65 12.69 -25.49
C ASP A 197 4.80 11.70 -25.24
N ARG A 198 4.49 10.41 -25.06
CA ARG A 198 5.51 9.37 -24.80
C ARG A 198 6.33 8.98 -26.02
N LYS A 199 5.93 9.35 -27.25
CA LYS A 199 6.62 9.00 -28.50
C LYS A 199 6.96 7.50 -28.59
N GLY A 200 5.97 6.65 -28.31
CA GLY A 200 6.12 5.18 -28.31
C GLY A 200 6.75 4.57 -27.06
N LYS A 201 7.28 5.37 -26.12
CA LYS A 201 7.82 4.86 -24.85
C LYS A 201 6.71 4.32 -23.93
N PRO A 202 6.99 3.29 -23.12
CA PRO A 202 6.01 2.76 -22.17
C PRO A 202 5.74 3.74 -21.03
N LEU A 203 4.55 3.62 -20.42
CA LEU A 203 4.23 4.26 -19.15
C LEU A 203 4.96 3.50 -18.03
N ILE A 204 5.88 4.16 -17.32
CA ILE A 204 6.59 3.57 -16.18
C ILE A 204 6.48 4.54 -15.01
N THR A 205 5.71 4.15 -14.00
CA THR A 205 5.37 4.98 -12.84
C THR A 205 5.88 4.39 -11.53
N ALA A 206 6.84 3.45 -11.61
CA ALA A 206 7.49 2.87 -10.45
C ALA A 206 8.20 3.95 -9.62
N TRP A 207 7.82 4.04 -8.34
CA TRP A 207 8.21 5.12 -7.45
C TRP A 207 8.40 4.63 -6.01
N GLY A 208 9.31 5.28 -5.30
CA GLY A 208 9.47 5.14 -3.86
C GLY A 208 10.29 3.93 -3.40
N VAL A 209 10.23 3.66 -2.10
CA VAL A 209 11.03 2.62 -1.42
C VAL A 209 10.91 1.25 -2.08
N PHE A 210 9.68 0.88 -2.44
CA PHE A 210 9.35 -0.43 -3.03
C PHE A 210 9.05 -0.36 -4.53
N GLN A 211 9.32 0.77 -5.20
CA GLN A 211 9.13 0.92 -6.66
C GLN A 211 7.72 0.53 -7.18
N PHE A 212 6.68 0.90 -6.43
CA PHE A 212 5.30 0.62 -6.84
C PHE A 212 4.92 1.44 -8.06
N ASN A 213 4.34 0.80 -9.07
CA ASN A 213 3.73 1.50 -10.18
C ASN A 213 2.32 2.00 -9.82
N ARG A 214 1.77 2.89 -10.65
CA ARG A 214 0.43 3.49 -10.50
C ARG A 214 -0.67 2.46 -10.24
N ASP A 215 -0.72 1.40 -11.04
CA ASP A 215 -1.84 0.45 -10.98
C ASP A 215 -1.75 -0.42 -9.71
N ALA A 216 -0.54 -0.83 -9.33
CA ALA A 216 -0.27 -1.49 -8.06
C ALA A 216 -0.65 -0.58 -6.88
N TRP A 217 -0.25 0.70 -6.91
CA TRP A 217 -0.59 1.67 -5.87
C TRP A 217 -2.10 1.83 -5.69
N ARG A 218 -2.84 1.99 -6.79
CA ARG A 218 -4.31 2.14 -6.77
C ARG A 218 -5.07 0.92 -6.30
N SER A 219 -4.42 -0.25 -6.28
CA SER A 219 -5.02 -1.46 -5.71
C SER A 219 -4.81 -1.59 -4.20
N LEU A 220 -4.15 -0.63 -3.56
CA LEU A 220 -4.08 -0.54 -2.10
C LEU A 220 -5.38 0.10 -1.54
N PRO A 221 -5.88 -0.38 -0.39
CA PRO A 221 -7.06 0.21 0.24
C PRO A 221 -6.90 1.70 0.55
N GLY A 222 -7.98 2.46 0.33
CA GLY A 222 -8.02 3.89 0.59
C GLY A 222 -7.14 4.74 -0.33
N VAL A 223 -6.76 4.24 -1.52
CA VAL A 223 -6.08 4.99 -2.58
C VAL A 223 -7.09 5.30 -3.67
N ALA A 224 -7.20 6.57 -4.07
CA ALA A 224 -8.17 6.97 -5.08
C ALA A 224 -7.78 6.48 -6.49
N LYS A 225 -8.76 6.29 -7.38
CA LYS A 225 -8.53 5.79 -8.75
C LYS A 225 -7.66 6.71 -9.61
N ASN A 226 -7.53 7.98 -9.24
CA ASN A 226 -6.69 8.97 -9.92
C ASN A 226 -5.35 9.22 -9.21
N GLU A 227 -5.17 8.72 -7.99
CA GLU A 227 -3.98 8.95 -7.17
C GLU A 227 -2.77 8.15 -7.68
N PHE A 228 -1.59 8.72 -7.48
CA PHE A 228 -0.29 8.14 -7.81
C PHE A 228 0.57 7.98 -6.55
N PRO A 229 1.61 7.12 -6.59
CA PRO A 229 2.49 6.93 -5.45
C PRO A 229 3.13 8.22 -4.92
N TRP A 230 3.42 9.20 -5.77
CA TRP A 230 4.04 10.47 -5.37
C TRP A 230 3.07 11.46 -4.71
N ASP A 231 1.76 11.20 -4.74
CA ASP A 231 0.76 11.98 -4.01
C ASP A 231 0.74 11.63 -2.51
N SER A 232 1.39 10.52 -2.15
CA SER A 232 1.46 10.02 -0.79
C SER A 232 2.53 10.71 0.06
N THR A 233 2.29 10.78 1.36
CA THR A 233 3.34 11.11 2.34
C THR A 233 4.42 10.02 2.36
N ALA A 234 5.60 10.35 2.87
CA ALA A 234 6.68 9.37 3.02
C ALA A 234 6.28 8.17 3.89
N TYR A 235 5.46 8.39 4.92
CA TYR A 235 4.95 7.30 5.75
C TYR A 235 3.97 6.42 4.98
N GLU A 236 3.03 6.99 4.23
CA GLU A 236 2.08 6.21 3.45
C GLU A 236 2.74 5.38 2.35
N GLU A 237 3.79 5.91 1.71
CA GLU A 237 4.61 5.23 0.70
C GLU A 237 5.10 3.85 1.17
N ILE A 238 5.44 3.72 2.46
CA ILE A 238 5.89 2.46 3.07
C ILE A 238 4.79 1.71 3.80
N ALA A 239 3.93 2.42 4.54
CA ALA A 239 2.94 1.81 5.41
C ALA A 239 1.86 1.08 4.63
N ARG A 240 1.39 1.65 3.51
CA ARG A 240 0.32 1.02 2.73
C ARG A 240 0.77 -0.32 2.14
N PRO A 241 1.91 -0.44 1.44
CA PRO A 241 2.43 -1.73 0.99
C PRO A 241 2.66 -2.74 2.11
N ILE A 242 3.26 -2.31 3.22
CA ILE A 242 3.61 -3.20 4.32
C ILE A 242 2.34 -3.76 4.98
N LYS A 243 1.45 -2.88 5.44
CA LYS A 243 0.26 -3.28 6.20
C LYS A 243 -0.70 -4.11 5.35
N TRP A 244 -0.94 -3.71 4.10
CA TRP A 244 -1.98 -4.34 3.28
C TRP A 244 -1.52 -5.54 2.49
N TRP A 245 -0.29 -5.50 1.98
CA TRP A 245 0.22 -6.57 1.13
C TRP A 245 1.14 -7.47 1.92
N TYR A 246 2.29 -6.94 2.34
CA TYR A 246 3.37 -7.79 2.82
C TYR A 246 2.98 -8.52 4.11
N ALA A 247 2.47 -7.79 5.11
CA ALA A 247 1.99 -8.37 6.37
C ALA A 247 0.90 -9.42 6.13
N LYS A 248 -0.07 -9.15 5.25
CA LYS A 248 -1.14 -10.10 4.91
C LYS A 248 -0.60 -11.40 4.31
N ARG A 249 0.34 -11.33 3.35
CA ARG A 249 0.88 -12.53 2.67
C ARG A 249 1.79 -13.31 3.61
N PHE A 250 2.54 -12.61 4.45
CA PHE A 250 3.36 -13.21 5.50
C PHE A 250 2.50 -14.01 6.48
N ARG A 251 1.50 -13.36 7.10
CA ARG A 251 0.55 -14.02 8.02
C ARG A 251 -0.23 -15.15 7.34
N GLN A 252 -0.60 -14.99 6.06
CA GLN A 252 -1.27 -16.03 5.31
C GLN A 252 -0.42 -17.31 5.22
N VAL A 253 0.89 -17.19 4.98
CA VAL A 253 1.79 -18.35 4.93
C VAL A 253 1.94 -19.00 6.30
N LEU A 254 2.14 -18.19 7.35
CA LEU A 254 2.23 -18.68 8.72
C LEU A 254 0.96 -19.44 9.16
N SER A 255 -0.22 -18.89 8.87
CA SER A 255 -1.52 -19.52 9.18
C SER A 255 -1.76 -20.85 8.46
N LYS A 256 -0.92 -21.18 7.48
CA LYS A 256 -0.99 -22.41 6.70
C LYS A 256 0.16 -23.37 7.02
N GLY A 257 0.86 -23.14 8.14
CA GLY A 257 1.96 -23.98 8.62
C GLY A 257 3.31 -23.67 7.98
N GLY A 258 3.41 -22.62 7.17
CA GLY A 258 4.71 -22.17 6.64
C GLY A 258 5.54 -21.48 7.73
N SER A 259 6.87 -21.54 7.59
CA SER A 259 7.79 -20.83 8.49
C SER A 259 7.82 -19.32 8.21
N ALA A 260 8.44 -18.54 9.10
CA ALA A 260 8.71 -17.12 8.85
C ALA A 260 9.60 -16.90 7.61
N ILE A 261 10.51 -17.83 7.30
CA ILE A 261 11.33 -17.78 6.08
C ILE A 261 10.44 -17.97 4.84
N ASP A 262 9.47 -18.89 4.89
CA ASP A 262 8.50 -19.07 3.80
C ASP A 262 7.63 -17.82 3.63
N GLY A 263 7.21 -17.20 4.74
CA GLY A 263 6.52 -15.92 4.75
C GLY A 263 7.34 -14.81 4.09
N ALA A 264 8.63 -14.71 4.41
CA ALA A 264 9.54 -13.75 3.80
C ALA A 264 9.69 -13.98 2.29
N GLY A 265 9.86 -15.23 1.87
CA GLY A 265 9.89 -15.60 0.46
C GLY A 265 8.58 -15.24 -0.24
N ALA A 266 7.44 -15.52 0.39
CA ALA A 266 6.11 -15.21 -0.14
C ALA A 266 5.92 -13.73 -0.47
N ILE A 267 6.39 -12.84 0.41
CA ILE A 267 6.40 -11.38 0.15
C ILE A 267 7.18 -11.09 -1.13
N ARG A 268 8.37 -11.69 -1.30
CA ARG A 268 9.22 -11.47 -2.47
C ARG A 268 8.58 -11.97 -3.76
N ILE A 269 8.02 -13.19 -3.80
CA ILE A 269 7.28 -13.67 -4.98
C ILE A 269 6.13 -12.71 -5.27
N PHE A 270 5.32 -12.38 -4.26
CA PHE A 270 4.16 -11.53 -4.45
C PHE A 270 4.54 -10.18 -5.04
N HIS A 271 5.62 -9.57 -4.54
CA HIS A 271 6.10 -8.28 -5.02
C HIS A 271 6.53 -8.32 -6.50
N ILE A 272 7.25 -9.37 -6.92
CA ILE A 272 7.73 -9.49 -8.30
C ILE A 272 6.63 -9.94 -9.25
N THR A 273 5.80 -10.89 -8.82
CA THR A 273 4.78 -11.54 -9.65
C THR A 273 3.60 -12.02 -8.77
N PRO A 274 2.61 -11.15 -8.49
CA PRO A 274 1.45 -11.48 -7.67
C PRO A 274 0.70 -12.74 -8.12
N ARG A 275 0.67 -12.99 -9.44
CA ARG A 275 0.04 -14.19 -10.04
C ARG A 275 0.79 -15.48 -9.69
N LEU A 276 2.13 -15.44 -9.69
CA LEU A 276 2.95 -16.60 -9.36
C LEU A 276 2.80 -16.95 -7.88
N TYR A 277 2.66 -15.94 -7.01
CA TYR A 277 2.40 -16.13 -5.59
C TYR A 277 1.16 -17.01 -5.34
N GLY A 278 0.04 -16.72 -6.00
CA GLY A 278 -1.19 -17.51 -5.81
C GLY A 278 -1.01 -18.98 -6.22
N LYS A 279 -0.26 -19.25 -7.30
CA LYS A 279 0.03 -20.61 -7.75
C LYS A 279 0.99 -21.34 -6.81
N TRP A 280 2.07 -20.67 -6.40
CA TRP A 280 3.03 -21.19 -5.44
C TRP A 280 2.35 -21.52 -4.10
N LEU A 281 1.54 -20.61 -3.55
CA LEU A 281 0.85 -20.83 -2.29
C LEU A 281 -0.13 -22.01 -2.38
N LYS A 282 -0.90 -22.11 -3.46
CA LYS A 282 -1.80 -23.25 -3.68
C LYS A 282 -1.04 -24.57 -3.72
N TYR A 283 0.10 -24.61 -4.40
CA TYR A 283 0.96 -25.79 -4.45
C TYR A 283 1.53 -26.14 -3.07
N ALA A 284 2.06 -25.15 -2.34
CA ALA A 284 2.61 -25.36 -1.00
C ALA A 284 1.56 -25.92 -0.03
N ILE A 285 0.35 -25.36 -0.03
CA ILE A 285 -0.76 -25.83 0.81
C ILE A 285 -1.16 -27.26 0.42
N ALA A 286 -1.30 -27.55 -0.88
CA ALA A 286 -1.74 -28.87 -1.35
C ALA A 286 -0.75 -30.00 -1.00
N ASN A 287 0.55 -29.70 -0.92
CA ASN A 287 1.58 -30.68 -0.60
C ASN A 287 2.05 -30.63 0.86
N GLY A 288 1.51 -29.71 1.68
CA GLY A 288 1.95 -29.49 3.05
C GLY A 288 3.44 -29.11 3.19
N ASN A 289 4.09 -28.68 2.11
CA ASN A 289 5.54 -28.49 2.06
C ASN A 289 5.91 -27.22 1.28
N PHE A 290 6.18 -26.15 2.03
CA PHE A 290 6.59 -24.86 1.46
C PHE A 290 7.99 -24.90 0.85
N GLN A 291 8.92 -25.67 1.43
CA GLN A 291 10.28 -25.82 0.91
C GLN A 291 10.29 -26.49 -0.45
N GLN A 292 9.50 -27.55 -0.65
CA GLN A 292 9.33 -28.19 -1.94
C GLN A 292 8.68 -27.23 -2.95
N ALA A 293 7.68 -26.45 -2.53
CA ALA A 293 7.07 -25.44 -3.39
C ALA A 293 8.08 -24.40 -3.91
N TRP A 294 9.14 -24.09 -3.13
CA TRP A 294 10.24 -23.24 -3.58
C TRP A 294 11.09 -23.91 -4.66
N ALA A 295 11.43 -25.18 -4.50
CA ALA A 295 12.19 -25.94 -5.50
C ALA A 295 11.45 -26.01 -6.84
N GLU A 296 10.12 -26.14 -6.77
CA GLU A 296 9.22 -26.25 -7.92
C GLU A 296 8.82 -24.89 -8.54
N LEU A 297 9.28 -23.76 -7.99
CA LEU A 297 8.82 -22.44 -8.41
C LEU A 297 9.09 -22.16 -9.90
N ASN A 298 10.21 -22.65 -10.42
CA ASN A 298 10.55 -22.55 -11.85
C ASN A 298 9.54 -23.30 -12.71
N ASP A 299 9.17 -24.51 -12.31
CA ASP A 299 8.24 -25.36 -13.04
C ASP A 299 6.83 -24.78 -12.99
N ILE A 300 6.42 -24.23 -11.85
CA ILE A 300 5.18 -23.46 -11.71
C ILE A 300 5.18 -22.26 -12.65
N GLN A 301 6.31 -21.53 -12.76
CA GLN A 301 6.45 -20.39 -13.66
C GLN A 301 6.36 -20.82 -15.13
N ILE A 302 7.05 -21.89 -15.52
CA ILE A 302 7.02 -22.42 -16.89
C ILE A 302 5.60 -22.85 -17.26
N LYS A 303 4.91 -23.59 -16.37
CA LYS A 303 3.51 -24.00 -16.57
C LYS A 303 2.58 -22.79 -16.73
N ASP A 304 2.78 -21.71 -15.96
CA ASP A 304 2.01 -20.47 -16.11
C ASP A 304 2.22 -19.79 -17.46
N LEU A 305 3.47 -19.69 -17.91
CA LEU A 305 3.81 -19.09 -19.20
C LEU A 305 3.22 -19.90 -20.36
N ASN A 306 3.30 -21.23 -20.30
CA ASN A 306 2.71 -22.12 -21.31
C ASN A 306 1.20 -21.92 -21.41
N GLN A 307 0.49 -21.86 -20.27
CA GLN A 307 -0.96 -21.62 -20.22
C GLN A 307 -1.37 -20.24 -20.81
N ARG A 308 -0.51 -19.23 -20.71
CA ARG A 308 -0.77 -17.91 -21.34
C ARG A 308 -0.55 -17.95 -22.84
N SER A 309 0.50 -18.62 -23.27
CA SER A 309 0.83 -18.75 -24.69
C SER A 309 -0.23 -19.53 -25.48
N SER A 310 -0.89 -20.50 -24.83
CA SER A 310 -1.97 -21.27 -25.44
C SER A 310 -3.23 -20.44 -25.68
N LYS A 311 -3.55 -19.50 -24.78
CA LYS A 311 -4.72 -18.61 -24.87
C LYS A 311 -4.57 -17.47 -25.89
N ALA A 312 -3.36 -17.14 -26.35
CA ALA A 312 -3.09 -15.94 -27.17
C ALA A 312 -2.86 -16.18 -28.69
N ARG A 313 -3.52 -17.15 -29.34
CA ARG A 313 -3.34 -17.45 -30.80
C ARG A 313 -3.94 -16.32 -31.68
N LYS A 314 -3.49 -15.98 -32.91
CA LYS A 314 -2.49 -16.43 -33.93
C LYS A 314 -1.73 -15.13 -34.36
N THR A 315 -0.42 -14.97 -34.50
CA THR A 315 0.51 -15.47 -35.55
C THR A 315 1.92 -14.94 -35.19
N SER A 316 2.70 -15.67 -34.37
CA SER A 316 4.20 -15.54 -34.22
C SER A 316 4.75 -16.57 -33.19
N LYS A 317 4.04 -17.70 -33.03
CA LYS A 317 3.94 -18.46 -31.76
C LYS A 317 5.23 -19.18 -31.34
N LYS A 318 5.92 -19.82 -32.29
CA LYS A 318 7.09 -20.66 -32.01
C LYS A 318 8.31 -19.81 -31.65
N GLN A 319 8.63 -18.81 -32.46
CA GLN A 319 9.78 -17.93 -32.25
C GLN A 319 9.67 -17.10 -30.96
N ARG A 320 8.47 -16.61 -30.59
CA ARG A 320 8.31 -15.92 -29.30
C ARG A 320 8.50 -16.88 -28.13
N LEU A 321 7.90 -18.07 -28.18
CA LEU A 321 8.02 -19.05 -27.10
C LEU A 321 9.46 -19.55 -26.94
N GLU A 322 10.17 -19.85 -28.03
CA GLU A 322 11.58 -20.24 -28.02
C GLU A 322 12.47 -19.11 -27.46
N LYS A 323 12.26 -17.86 -27.89
CA LYS A 323 12.97 -16.70 -27.34
C LYS A 323 12.69 -16.48 -25.86
N TYR A 324 11.45 -16.72 -25.42
CA TYR A 324 11.07 -16.60 -24.01
C TYR A 324 11.59 -17.77 -23.15
N LEU A 325 11.55 -19.01 -23.64
CA LEU A 325 12.10 -20.18 -22.93
C LEU A 325 13.63 -20.09 -22.84
N ALA A 326 14.32 -19.62 -23.89
CA ALA A 326 15.75 -19.33 -23.84
C ALA A 326 16.06 -18.23 -22.80
N LYS A 327 15.22 -17.19 -22.70
CA LYS A 327 15.33 -16.16 -21.66
C LYS A 327 14.96 -16.67 -20.25
N ALA A 328 14.01 -17.59 -20.15
CA ALA A 328 13.56 -18.22 -18.92
C ALA A 328 14.61 -19.17 -18.33
N LYS A 329 15.31 -19.94 -19.19
CA LYS A 329 16.48 -20.74 -18.79
C LYS A 329 17.63 -19.87 -18.27
N LYS A 330 17.74 -18.64 -18.77
CA LYS A 330 18.67 -17.61 -18.27
C LYS A 330 18.06 -16.75 -17.15
N ASN A 331 16.89 -17.09 -16.62
CA ASN A 331 16.12 -16.19 -15.75
C ASN A 331 16.79 -16.05 -14.38
N PRO A 332 17.24 -14.84 -14.01
CA PRO A 332 17.87 -14.60 -12.72
C PRO A 332 16.86 -14.65 -11.57
N LEU A 333 15.57 -14.90 -11.79
CA LEU A 333 14.56 -14.89 -10.74
C LEU A 333 14.83 -15.95 -9.66
N ARG A 334 15.10 -17.21 -10.05
CA ARG A 334 15.46 -18.26 -9.09
C ARG A 334 16.73 -17.90 -8.34
N GLN A 335 17.79 -17.51 -9.05
CA GLN A 335 19.04 -17.08 -8.43
C GLN A 335 18.87 -15.88 -7.49
N ARG A 336 18.00 -14.92 -7.83
CA ARG A 336 17.67 -13.75 -6.99
C ARG A 336 16.88 -14.16 -5.75
N ILE A 337 15.94 -15.10 -5.87
CA ILE A 337 15.18 -15.65 -4.74
C ILE A 337 16.09 -16.49 -3.86
N GLU A 338 16.91 -17.39 -4.41
CA GLU A 338 17.89 -18.18 -3.67
C GLU A 338 18.92 -17.29 -2.96
N LYS A 339 19.45 -16.26 -3.65
CA LYS A 339 20.34 -15.27 -3.02
C LYS A 339 19.64 -14.52 -1.89
N PHE A 340 18.36 -14.19 -2.06
CA PHE A 340 17.54 -13.54 -1.03
C PHE A 340 17.29 -14.46 0.16
N LEU A 341 16.89 -15.71 -0.06
CA LEU A 341 16.65 -16.71 0.98
C LEU A 341 17.95 -17.08 1.71
N LYS A 342 19.08 -17.20 0.99
CA LYS A 342 20.40 -17.40 1.59
C LYS A 342 20.78 -16.22 2.49
N ALA A 343 20.56 -14.98 2.04
CA ALA A 343 20.79 -13.80 2.87
C ALA A 343 19.89 -13.79 4.11
N ALA A 344 18.60 -14.10 3.96
CA ALA A 344 17.67 -14.20 5.09
C ALA A 344 18.08 -15.28 6.09
N LYS A 345 18.52 -16.45 5.61
CA LYS A 345 19.00 -17.56 6.44
C LYS A 345 20.29 -17.22 7.20
N ILE A 346 21.26 -16.59 6.55
CA ILE A 346 22.49 -16.12 7.21
C ILE A 346 22.14 -15.14 8.34
N LEU A 347 21.22 -14.21 8.07
CA LEU A 347 20.79 -13.24 9.07
C LEU A 347 20.01 -13.87 10.24
N SER A 348 19.38 -15.04 10.07
CA SER A 348 18.73 -15.77 11.16
C SER A 348 19.70 -16.64 11.97
N SER A 349 20.79 -17.14 11.37
CA SER A 349 21.74 -18.01 12.06
C SER A 349 22.71 -17.26 12.99
N ASN A 350 23.02 -16.00 12.68
CA ASN A 350 23.93 -15.18 13.50
C ASN A 350 23.33 -14.68 14.84
N GLU A 351 22.04 -14.89 15.09
CA GLU A 351 21.39 -14.57 16.37
C GLU A 351 21.57 -15.64 17.46
N SER A 352 22.19 -16.78 17.13
CA SER A 352 22.51 -17.84 18.10
C SER A 352 23.90 -17.70 18.76
N LEU A 353 24.61 -16.62 18.46
CA LEU A 353 25.97 -16.33 18.95
C LEU A 353 26.07 -14.97 19.70
N LEU A 354 24.94 -14.36 20.02
CA LEU A 354 24.76 -13.19 20.88
C LEU A 354 23.74 -13.54 21.95
#